data_AF-R5P3N8-F1
#
_entry.id   AF-R5P3N8-F1
#
_cell.length_a   1.000
_cell.length_b   1.000
_cell.length_c   1.000
_cell.angle_alpha   90.00
_cell.angle_beta   90.00
_cell.angle_gamma   90.00
#
_symmetry.space_group_name_H-M   'P 1'
#
loop_
_entity.id
_entity.type
_entity.pdbx_description
1 polymer ?
#
loop_
_entity_poly.entity_id
_entity_poly.type
_entity_poly.pdbx_seq_one_letter_code
_entity_poly.pdbx_strand_id
1 'polypeptide(L)'
;MRKVLKIELIIVVVVIIIAILHPVVSNNIKYSKAEKLMEKGNYSEANDILFDLELDKFRESEKLREICNAHISYGRGEIDMAKYYMSNVNLNILSKKQRRIEKKFIEQIDSEVDDYIAKKDKEEREYEKRVKNGVPFVGMYEKDIDGTKLGTHTSVENQYLNSQNKKYKK
;
A
#
# COMPACT_ATOMS: atom_id res chain seq x y z
N MET A 1 -37.99 47.50 -12.18
CA MET A 1 -37.45 46.83 -10.96
C MET A 1 -37.84 45.36 -10.83
N ARG A 2 -39.13 44.96 -10.81
CA ARG A 2 -39.53 43.53 -10.67
C ARG A 2 -38.94 42.53 -11.69
N LYS A 3 -38.67 42.96 -12.93
CA LYS A 3 -38.08 42.09 -13.97
C LYS A 3 -36.57 41.85 -13.78
N VAL A 4 -35.84 42.84 -13.24
CA VAL A 4 -34.38 42.76 -13.04
C VAL A 4 -34.05 41.83 -11.86
N LEU A 5 -34.81 41.95 -10.75
CA LEU A 5 -34.73 41.05 -9.59
C LEU A 5 -35.00 39.57 -9.94
N LYS A 6 -35.90 39.30 -10.90
CA LYS A 6 -36.16 37.92 -11.37
C LYS A 6 -34.98 37.35 -12.18
N ILE A 7 -34.30 38.18 -12.96
CA ILE A 7 -33.15 37.76 -13.77
C ILE A 7 -31.94 37.47 -12.87
N GLU A 8 -31.66 38.31 -11.88
CA GLU A 8 -30.57 38.07 -10.91
C GLU A 8 -30.77 36.77 -10.13
N LEU A 9 -32.00 36.50 -9.69
CA LEU A 9 -32.33 35.28 -8.95
C LEU A 9 -32.18 34.02 -9.83
N ILE A 10 -32.51 34.10 -11.12
CA ILE A 10 -32.27 33.03 -12.09
C ILE A 10 -30.76 32.80 -12.27
N ILE A 11 -29.96 33.86 -12.39
CA ILE A 11 -28.50 33.75 -12.54
C ILE A 11 -27.88 33.06 -11.32
N VAL A 12 -28.27 33.45 -10.10
CA VAL A 12 -27.78 32.82 -8.87
C VAL A 12 -28.12 31.33 -8.82
N VAL A 13 -29.35 30.95 -9.19
CA VAL A 13 -29.76 29.54 -9.24
C VAL A 13 -28.94 28.76 -10.28
N VAL A 14 -28.68 29.33 -11.45
CA VAL A 14 -27.85 28.69 -12.50
C VAL A 14 -26.41 28.50 -12.01
N VAL A 15 -25.83 29.49 -11.32
CA VAL A 15 -24.47 29.38 -10.76
C VAL A 15 -24.39 28.26 -9.72
N ILE A 16 -25.39 28.15 -8.83
CA ILE A 16 -25.46 27.06 -7.84
C ILE A 16 -25.58 25.69 -8.53
N ILE A 17 -26.41 25.58 -9.56
CA ILE A 17 -26.57 24.34 -10.34
C ILE A 17 -25.25 23.94 -11.01
N ILE A 18 -24.53 24.87 -11.64
CA ILE A 18 -23.23 24.61 -12.27
C ILE A 18 -22.20 24.18 -11.22
N ALA A 19 -22.14 24.86 -10.07
CA ALA A 19 -21.23 24.53 -8.99
C ALA A 19 -21.45 23.10 -8.45
N ILE A 20 -22.69 22.61 -8.46
CA ILE A 20 -23.04 21.26 -8.01
C ILE A 20 -22.81 20.22 -9.13
N LEU A 21 -23.20 20.51 -10.38
CA LEU A 21 -23.12 19.57 -11.50
C LEU A 21 -21.70 19.36 -12.02
N HIS A 22 -20.88 20.41 -12.05
CA HIS A 22 -19.53 20.35 -12.60
C HIS A 22 -18.63 19.29 -11.92
N PRO A 23 -18.53 19.21 -10.57
CA PRO A 23 -17.72 18.17 -9.93
C PRO A 23 -18.27 16.76 -10.18
N VAL A 24 -19.59 16.58 -10.27
CA VAL A 24 -20.21 15.26 -10.54
C VAL A 24 -19.86 14.77 -11.94
N VAL A 25 -20.01 15.63 -12.96
CA VAL A 25 -19.66 15.28 -14.35
C VAL A 25 -18.16 15.02 -14.49
N SER A 26 -17.33 15.86 -13.87
CA SER A 26 -15.87 15.70 -13.89
C SER A 26 -15.44 14.37 -13.26
N ASN A 27 -16.00 14.01 -12.11
CA ASN A 27 -15.67 12.76 -11.43
C ASN A 27 -16.15 11.53 -12.21
N ASN A 28 -17.32 11.58 -12.87
CA ASN A 28 -17.78 10.49 -13.74
C ASN A 28 -16.83 10.27 -14.94
N ILE A 29 -16.31 11.34 -15.54
CA ILE A 29 -15.33 11.25 -16.63
C ILE A 29 -14.03 10.62 -16.14
N LYS A 30 -13.52 11.05 -14.98
CA LYS A 30 -12.32 10.48 -14.35
C LYS A 30 -12.51 8.99 -14.04
N TYR A 31 -13.65 8.62 -13.46
CA TYR A 31 -14.00 7.24 -13.16
C TYR A 31 -13.99 6.35 -14.41
N SER A 32 -14.69 6.78 -15.47
CA SER A 32 -14.71 6.03 -16.74
C SER A 32 -13.33 5.93 -17.40
N LYS A 33 -12.49 6.97 -17.25
CA LYS A 33 -11.10 6.93 -17.72
C LYS A 33 -10.29 5.87 -16.96
N ALA A 34 -10.43 5.79 -15.64
CA ALA A 34 -9.76 4.79 -14.82
C ALA A 34 -10.19 3.35 -15.21
N GLU A 35 -11.48 3.10 -15.40
CA GLU A 35 -11.97 1.78 -15.84
C GLU A 35 -11.35 1.36 -17.18
N LYS A 36 -11.26 2.28 -18.15
CA LYS A 36 -10.62 2.01 -19.45
C LYS A 36 -9.12 1.72 -19.34
N LEU A 37 -8.44 2.31 -18.36
CA LEU A 37 -7.03 2.03 -18.09
C LEU A 37 -6.87 0.64 -17.45
N MET A 38 -7.74 0.28 -16.51
CA MET A 38 -7.78 -1.08 -15.94
C MET A 38 -8.03 -2.14 -17.02
N GLU A 39 -8.95 -1.90 -17.95
CA GLU A 39 -9.20 -2.82 -19.08
C GLU A 39 -7.99 -3.00 -20.01
N LYS A 40 -7.06 -2.04 -20.01
CA LYS A 40 -5.81 -2.09 -20.77
C LYS A 40 -4.63 -2.65 -19.95
N GLY A 41 -4.84 -2.92 -18.66
CA GLY A 41 -3.79 -3.35 -17.73
C GLY A 41 -2.94 -2.21 -17.15
N ASN A 42 -3.32 -0.94 -17.38
CA ASN A 42 -2.60 0.23 -16.89
C ASN A 42 -3.03 0.58 -15.45
N TYR A 43 -2.79 -0.34 -14.51
CA TYR A 43 -3.28 -0.22 -13.12
C TYR A 43 -2.65 0.93 -12.32
N SER A 44 -1.39 1.29 -12.58
CA SER A 44 -0.74 2.41 -11.89
C SER A 44 -1.43 3.74 -12.22
N GLU A 45 -1.59 4.05 -13.51
CA GLU A 45 -2.25 5.29 -13.94
C GLU A 45 -3.73 5.31 -13.55
N ALA A 46 -4.40 4.14 -13.57
CA ALA A 46 -5.77 4.03 -13.08
C ALA A 46 -5.87 4.37 -11.59
N ASN A 47 -4.94 3.87 -10.76
CA ASN A 47 -4.90 4.12 -9.32
C ASN A 47 -4.73 5.60 -9.00
N ASP A 48 -3.84 6.29 -9.71
CA ASP A 48 -3.60 7.73 -9.53
C ASP A 48 -4.89 8.54 -9.79
N ILE A 49 -5.59 8.22 -10.89
CA ILE A 49 -6.87 8.89 -11.22
C ILE A 49 -7.94 8.62 -10.16
N LEU A 50 -8.01 7.38 -9.65
CA LEU A 50 -8.99 7.01 -8.63
C LEU A 50 -8.67 7.63 -7.26
N PHE A 51 -7.39 7.85 -6.96
CA PHE A 51 -6.95 8.54 -5.73
C PHE A 51 -7.42 9.99 -5.71
N ASP A 52 -7.39 10.66 -6.87
CA ASP A 52 -7.81 12.05 -7.05
C ASP A 52 -9.33 12.26 -7.09
N LEU A 53 -10.13 11.20 -6.86
CA LEU A 53 -11.58 11.29 -6.75
C LEU A 53 -12.00 11.61 -5.31
N GLU A 54 -12.94 12.55 -5.15
CA GLU A 54 -13.54 12.85 -3.85
C GLU A 54 -14.29 11.61 -3.31
N LEU A 55 -13.72 10.98 -2.26
CA LEU A 55 -14.16 9.70 -1.70
C LEU A 55 -15.61 9.72 -1.16
N ASP A 56 -16.09 10.87 -0.71
CA ASP A 56 -17.43 11.02 -0.11
C ASP A 56 -18.58 10.71 -1.08
N LYS A 57 -18.33 10.65 -2.39
CA LYS A 57 -19.33 10.32 -3.42
C LYS A 57 -19.05 9.05 -4.24
N PHE A 58 -17.88 8.44 -4.08
CA PHE A 58 -17.44 7.31 -4.90
C PHE A 58 -16.84 6.19 -4.04
N ARG A 59 -17.61 5.63 -3.08
CA ARG A 59 -17.13 4.49 -2.27
C ARG A 59 -16.63 3.30 -3.08
N GLU A 60 -17.14 3.13 -4.30
CA GLU A 60 -16.67 2.09 -5.22
C GLU A 60 -15.27 2.37 -5.81
N SER A 61 -14.81 3.64 -5.81
CA SER A 61 -13.44 3.98 -6.24
C SER A 61 -12.38 3.40 -5.31
N GLU A 62 -12.65 3.31 -4.01
CA GLU A 62 -11.77 2.65 -3.05
C GLU A 62 -11.58 1.17 -3.40
N LYS A 63 -12.66 0.49 -3.81
CA LYS A 63 -12.60 -0.91 -4.24
C LYS A 63 -11.90 -1.10 -5.58
N LEU A 64 -12.03 -0.16 -6.51
CA LEU A 64 -11.22 -0.17 -7.72
C LEU A 64 -9.74 0.09 -7.43
N ARG A 65 -9.42 0.93 -6.44
CA ARG A 65 -8.02 1.16 -5.99
C ARG A 65 -7.43 -0.09 -5.35
N GLU A 66 -8.20 -0.83 -4.56
CA GLU A 66 -7.77 -2.13 -4.02
C GLU A 66 -7.36 -3.08 -5.16
N ILE A 67 -8.17 -3.20 -6.22
CA ILE A 67 -7.81 -3.99 -7.40
C ILE A 67 -6.52 -3.48 -8.04
N CYS A 68 -6.39 -2.17 -8.24
CA CYS A 68 -5.17 -1.61 -8.86
C CYS A 68 -3.93 -1.86 -8.00
N ASN A 69 -4.02 -1.65 -6.68
CA ASN A 69 -2.94 -1.92 -5.74
C ASN A 69 -2.55 -3.39 -5.73
N ALA A 70 -3.50 -4.32 -5.89
CA ALA A 70 -3.19 -5.74 -6.00
C ALA A 70 -2.28 -6.04 -7.21
N HIS A 71 -2.63 -5.51 -8.39
CA HIS A 71 -1.79 -5.67 -9.60
C HIS A 71 -0.41 -5.00 -9.45
N ILE A 72 -0.35 -3.83 -8.82
CA ILE A 72 0.91 -3.12 -8.57
C ILE A 72 1.81 -3.93 -7.64
N SER A 73 1.29 -4.41 -6.50
CA SER A 73 2.04 -5.24 -5.55
C SER A 73 2.47 -6.56 -6.18
N TYR A 74 1.60 -7.21 -6.95
CA TYR A 74 1.97 -8.43 -7.68
C TYR A 74 3.11 -8.17 -8.67
N GLY A 75 3.07 -7.07 -9.43
CA GLY A 75 4.15 -6.66 -10.33
C GLY A 75 5.47 -6.33 -9.62
N ARG A 76 5.44 -6.04 -8.32
CA ARG A 76 6.63 -5.85 -7.46
C ARG A 76 7.12 -7.13 -6.80
N GLY A 77 6.42 -8.25 -6.98
CA GLY A 77 6.71 -9.52 -6.31
C GLY A 77 6.20 -9.61 -4.87
N GLU A 78 5.29 -8.71 -4.47
CA GLU A 78 4.64 -8.71 -3.15
C GLU A 78 3.31 -9.49 -3.24
N ILE A 79 3.41 -10.81 -3.43
CA ILE A 79 2.25 -11.68 -3.71
C ILE A 79 1.29 -11.74 -2.51
N ASP A 80 1.83 -11.71 -1.29
CA ASP A 80 1.05 -11.62 -0.05
C ASP A 80 0.21 -10.33 0.02
N MET A 81 0.79 -9.19 -0.35
CA MET A 81 0.08 -7.91 -0.43
C MET A 81 -0.97 -7.92 -1.54
N ALA A 82 -0.67 -8.52 -2.70
CA ALA A 82 -1.65 -8.69 -3.77
C ALA A 82 -2.87 -9.50 -3.30
N LYS A 83 -2.63 -10.61 -2.56
CA LYS A 83 -3.69 -11.42 -1.94
C LYS A 83 -4.48 -10.62 -0.92
N TYR A 84 -3.81 -9.84 -0.07
CA TYR A 84 -4.44 -8.97 0.92
C TYR A 84 -5.43 -8.01 0.27
N TYR A 85 -5.01 -7.28 -0.77
CA TYR A 85 -5.89 -6.32 -1.45
C TYR A 85 -7.08 -7.01 -2.12
N MET A 86 -6.90 -8.17 -2.75
CA MET A 86 -8.00 -8.87 -3.44
C MET A 86 -8.97 -9.59 -2.49
N SER A 87 -8.60 -9.82 -1.23
CA SER A 87 -9.38 -10.65 -0.28
C SER A 87 -10.79 -10.11 -0.01
N ASN A 88 -11.00 -8.80 -0.09
CA ASN A 88 -12.26 -8.13 0.25
C ASN A 88 -12.92 -7.41 -0.93
N VAL A 89 -12.42 -7.62 -2.15
CA VAL A 89 -12.96 -6.97 -3.34
C VAL A 89 -14.22 -7.69 -3.81
N ASN A 90 -15.34 -6.98 -3.87
CA ASN A 90 -16.54 -7.45 -4.53
C ASN A 90 -16.43 -7.21 -6.05
N LEU A 91 -16.08 -8.25 -6.82
CA LEU A 91 -15.94 -8.15 -8.29
C LEU A 91 -17.26 -7.85 -9.03
N ASN A 92 -18.41 -7.80 -8.34
CA ASN A 92 -19.68 -7.41 -8.97
C ASN A 92 -19.73 -5.95 -9.40
N ILE A 93 -18.86 -5.10 -8.83
CA ILE A 93 -18.69 -3.69 -9.25
C ILE A 93 -18.10 -3.55 -10.66
N LEU A 94 -17.51 -4.64 -11.18
CA LEU A 94 -16.80 -4.63 -12.46
C LEU A 94 -17.70 -5.06 -13.62
N SER A 95 -17.32 -4.58 -14.81
CA SER A 95 -17.85 -5.07 -16.08
C SER A 95 -17.64 -6.59 -16.21
N LYS A 96 -18.51 -7.27 -16.96
CA LYS A 96 -18.41 -8.73 -17.16
C LYS A 96 -17.05 -9.16 -17.73
N LYS A 97 -16.45 -8.33 -18.58
CA LYS A 97 -15.12 -8.57 -19.14
C LYS A 97 -14.04 -8.44 -18.07
N GLN A 98 -14.02 -7.33 -17.34
CA GLN A 98 -13.01 -7.10 -16.30
C GLN A 98 -13.12 -8.11 -15.16
N ARG A 99 -14.35 -8.46 -14.74
CA ARG A 99 -14.59 -9.50 -13.74
C ARG A 99 -13.93 -10.84 -14.09
N ARG A 100 -13.92 -11.22 -15.37
CA ARG A 100 -13.26 -12.46 -15.82
C ARG A 100 -11.74 -12.36 -15.75
N ILE A 101 -11.19 -11.18 -16.02
CA ILE A 101 -9.76 -10.91 -15.92
C ILE A 101 -9.35 -11.00 -14.44
N GLU A 102 -10.05 -10.27 -13.56
CA GLU A 102 -9.72 -10.26 -12.14
C GLU A 102 -9.93 -11.61 -11.46
N LYS A 103 -10.93 -12.39 -11.88
CA LYS A 103 -11.11 -13.74 -11.35
C LYS A 103 -9.89 -14.63 -11.65
N LYS A 104 -9.36 -14.58 -12.87
CA LYS A 104 -8.14 -15.33 -13.23
C LYS A 104 -6.92 -14.83 -12.46
N PHE A 105 -6.83 -13.54 -12.22
CA PHE A 105 -5.77 -12.96 -11.43
C PHE A 105 -5.80 -13.44 -9.96
N ILE A 106 -6.99 -13.52 -9.35
CA ILE A 106 -7.16 -14.12 -8.03
C ILE A 106 -6.71 -15.59 -8.03
N GLU A 107 -7.15 -16.38 -9.02
CA GLU A 107 -6.75 -17.78 -9.16
C GLU A 107 -5.23 -17.94 -9.30
N GLN A 108 -4.57 -17.03 -10.01
CA GLN A 108 -3.11 -17.00 -10.13
C GLN A 108 -2.43 -16.69 -8.79
N ILE A 109 -2.85 -15.63 -8.09
CA ILE A 109 -2.33 -15.30 -6.75
C ILE A 109 -2.47 -16.49 -5.81
N ASP A 110 -3.65 -17.13 -5.80
CA ASP A 110 -3.95 -18.25 -4.91
C ASP A 110 -3.08 -19.47 -5.18
N SER A 111 -2.66 -19.67 -6.43
CA SER A 111 -1.74 -20.75 -6.79
C SER A 111 -0.29 -20.50 -6.40
N GLU A 112 0.10 -19.24 -6.17
CA GLU A 112 1.49 -18.83 -5.93
C GLU A 112 1.77 -18.42 -4.47
N VAL A 113 0.74 -18.01 -3.73
CA VAL A 113 0.91 -17.35 -2.42
C VAL A 113 1.47 -18.28 -1.35
N ASP A 114 1.08 -19.55 -1.32
CA ASP A 114 1.55 -20.50 -0.31
C ASP A 114 3.07 -20.77 -0.44
N ASP A 115 3.53 -20.98 -1.67
CA ASP A 115 4.95 -21.16 -1.99
C ASP A 115 5.74 -19.87 -1.69
N TYR A 116 5.18 -18.70 -2.00
CA TYR A 116 5.76 -17.41 -1.69
C TYR A 116 5.97 -17.23 -0.17
N ILE A 117 4.93 -17.50 0.63
CA ILE A 117 4.99 -17.39 2.10
C ILE A 117 6.02 -18.38 2.66
N ALA A 118 6.00 -19.64 2.21
CA ALA A 118 6.94 -20.65 2.68
C ALA A 118 8.40 -20.27 2.40
N LYS A 119 8.67 -19.64 1.24
CA LYS A 119 10.00 -19.14 0.89
C LYS A 119 10.40 -17.97 1.79
N LYS A 120 9.51 -17.00 1.99
CA LYS A 120 9.74 -15.83 2.87
C LYS A 120 10.03 -16.26 4.32
N ASP A 121 9.24 -17.18 4.85
CA ASP A 121 9.42 -17.76 6.21
C ASP A 121 10.74 -18.53 6.35
N LYS A 122 11.20 -19.19 5.27
CA LYS A 122 12.49 -19.87 5.27
C LYS A 122 13.64 -18.86 5.31
N GLU A 123 13.58 -17.82 4.47
CA GLU A 123 14.58 -16.75 4.42
C GLU A 123 14.68 -16.00 5.75
N GLU A 124 13.54 -15.71 6.40
CA GLU A 124 13.48 -15.06 7.71
C GLU A 124 14.11 -15.94 8.80
N ARG A 125 13.76 -17.24 8.85
CA ARG A 125 14.39 -18.18 9.81
C ARG A 125 15.89 -18.33 9.59
N GLU A 126 16.35 -18.31 8.35
CA GLU A 126 17.79 -18.32 8.03
C GLU A 126 18.48 -17.02 8.47
N TYR A 127 17.85 -15.87 8.24
CA TYR A 127 18.33 -14.58 8.74
C TYR A 127 18.41 -14.57 10.27
N GLU A 128 17.36 -14.99 10.98
CA GLU A 128 17.38 -15.06 12.44
C GLU A 128 18.47 -15.98 12.98
N LYS A 129 18.71 -17.13 12.34
CA LYS A 129 19.81 -18.03 12.72
C LYS A 129 21.17 -17.36 12.53
N ARG A 130 21.36 -16.61 11.45
CA ARG A 130 22.60 -15.82 11.21
C ARG A 130 22.76 -14.72 12.25
N VAL A 131 21.69 -14.01 12.59
CA VAL A 131 21.71 -12.97 13.62
C VAL A 131 22.06 -13.57 14.98
N LYS A 132 21.36 -14.62 15.43
CA LYS A 132 21.58 -15.21 16.77
C LYS A 132 22.93 -15.92 16.92
N ASN A 133 23.43 -16.57 15.87
CA ASN A 133 24.61 -17.43 15.96
C ASN A 133 25.85 -16.91 15.23
N GLY A 134 25.72 -15.89 14.38
CA GLY A 134 26.80 -15.34 13.58
C GLY A 134 27.53 -14.19 14.26
N VAL A 135 28.71 -13.86 13.73
CA VAL A 135 29.38 -12.59 14.02
C VAL A 135 28.61 -11.44 13.33
N PRO A 136 28.52 -10.25 13.96
CA PRO A 136 27.98 -9.06 13.32
C PRO A 136 28.61 -8.84 11.94
N PHE A 137 27.78 -8.46 10.97
CA PHE A 137 28.19 -8.26 9.59
C PHE A 137 27.73 -6.90 9.07
N VAL A 138 28.34 -6.45 7.97
CA VAL A 138 28.03 -5.17 7.33
C VAL A 138 26.56 -5.16 6.87
N GLY A 139 25.77 -4.22 7.39
CA GLY A 139 24.33 -4.10 7.11
C GLY A 139 23.42 -4.62 8.24
N MET A 140 23.97 -5.14 9.33
CA MET A 140 23.21 -5.53 10.53
C MET A 140 22.79 -4.30 11.34
N TYR A 141 21.52 -4.24 11.78
CA TYR A 141 21.04 -3.14 12.62
C TYR A 141 21.61 -3.24 14.04
N GLU A 142 21.94 -2.10 14.64
CA GLU A 142 22.53 -2.03 15.99
C GLU A 142 21.66 -2.74 17.05
N LYS A 143 20.34 -2.57 16.99
CA LYS A 143 19.37 -3.28 17.84
C LYS A 143 19.44 -4.82 17.75
N ASP A 144 19.89 -5.35 16.61
CA ASP A 144 19.99 -6.78 16.37
C ASP A 144 21.33 -7.34 16.89
N ILE A 145 22.31 -6.47 17.16
CA ILE A 145 23.61 -6.82 17.77
C ILE A 145 23.41 -7.16 19.24
N ASP A 146 22.62 -6.38 19.98
CA ASP A 146 22.33 -6.56 21.41
C ASP A 146 21.79 -7.95 21.76
N GLY A 147 21.06 -8.57 20.82
CA GLY A 147 20.53 -9.93 20.96
C GLY A 147 21.53 -11.07 20.68
N THR A 148 22.80 -10.73 20.36
CA THR A 148 23.86 -11.71 20.03
C THR A 148 24.86 -11.89 21.16
N LYS A 149 25.69 -12.94 21.07
CA LYS A 149 26.82 -13.15 21.99
C LYS A 149 27.83 -11.99 22.03
N LEU A 150 27.80 -11.08 21.06
CA LEU A 150 28.70 -9.94 20.95
C LEU A 150 28.04 -8.60 21.38
N GLY A 151 26.71 -8.52 21.41
CA GLY A 151 25.98 -7.36 21.91
C GLY A 151 25.46 -7.50 23.35
N THR A 152 25.73 -8.63 24.03
CA THR A 152 25.72 -8.60 25.50
C THR A 152 26.77 -7.59 25.96
N HIS A 153 26.32 -6.38 26.28
CA HIS A 153 27.12 -5.30 26.87
C HIS A 153 27.82 -5.80 28.15
N THR A 154 28.97 -6.46 28.00
CA THR A 154 30.10 -6.02 28.81
C THR A 154 30.57 -4.76 28.13
N SER A 155 29.93 -3.64 28.47
CA SER A 155 30.35 -2.33 28.02
C SER A 155 31.87 -2.25 28.16
N VAL A 156 32.56 -1.78 27.12
CA VAL A 156 33.99 -1.50 27.16
C VAL A 156 34.31 -0.61 28.38
N GLU A 157 33.33 0.18 28.83
CA GLU A 157 33.30 0.94 30.07
C GLU A 157 33.54 0.09 31.34
N ASN A 158 32.91 -1.08 31.47
CA ASN A 158 33.13 -1.99 32.60
C ASN A 158 34.52 -2.66 32.57
N GLN A 159 35.10 -2.91 31.38
CA GLN A 159 36.47 -3.41 31.26
C GLN A 159 37.51 -2.32 31.59
N TYR A 160 37.27 -1.07 31.19
CA TYR A 160 38.12 0.06 31.58
C TYR A 160 38.07 0.33 33.09
N LEU A 161 36.89 0.35 33.70
CA LEU A 161 36.72 0.56 35.14
C LEU A 161 37.37 -0.55 35.98
N ASN A 162 37.30 -1.82 35.56
CA ASN A 162 37.98 -2.92 36.25
C ASN A 162 39.51 -2.90 36.09
N SER A 163 40.03 -2.39 34.96
CA SER A 163 41.48 -2.25 34.75
C SER A 163 42.08 -1.11 35.57
N GLN A 164 41.33 -0.02 35.78
CA GLN A 164 41.74 1.11 36.63
C GLN A 164 41.72 0.71 38.11
N ASN A 165 40.71 -0.04 38.58
CA ASN A 165 40.63 -0.49 39.98
C ASN A 165 41.71 -1.49 40.41
N LYS A 166 42.35 -2.20 39.46
CA LYS A 166 43.53 -3.05 39.76
C LYS A 166 44.83 -2.26 39.92
N LYS A 167 44.91 -1.03 39.41
CA LYS A 167 46.12 -0.20 39.48
C LYS A 167 46.30 0.52 40.82
N TYR A 168 45.23 0.62 41.63
CA TYR A 168 45.23 1.30 42.93
C TYR A 168 45.15 0.36 44.15
N LYS A 169 45.28 -0.96 43.95
CA LYS A 169 45.50 -1.94 45.03
C LYS A 169 46.96 -2.38 45.05
N LYS A 170 47.84 -1.50 45.52
CA LYS A 170 49.17 -1.83 46.04
C LYS A 170 49.45 -1.00 47.26
#